data_AF-A0A7X2T2U7-F1
#
_entry.id   AF-A0A7X2T2U7-F1
#
_cell.length_a   1.000
_cell.length_b   1.000
_cell.length_c   1.000
_cell.angle_alpha   90.00
_cell.angle_beta   90.00
_cell.angle_gamma   90.00
#
_symmetry.space_group_name_H-M   'P 1'
#
loop_
_entity.id
_entity.type
_entity.pdbx_description
1 polymer ?
#
loop_
_entity_poly.entity_id
_entity_poly.type
_entity_poly.pdbx_seq_one_letter_code
_entity_poly.pdbx_strand_id
1 'polypeptide(L)' 'MIVSNNFTIRKLNESDIDLIYTLCQSNPDYYLYLNEILTKEMILDDLHCVPKGFSKENKYFVGYFMRMN' A
#
# COMPACT_ATOMS: atom_id res chain seq x y z
N MET A 1 -7.69 17.06 -3.07
CA MET A 1 -8.14 15.79 -2.48
C MET A 1 -8.93 16.14 -1.22
N ILE A 2 -10.25 15.89 -1.22
CA ILE A 2 -11.08 16.12 -0.02
C ILE A 2 -11.00 14.86 0.82
N VAL A 3 -10.48 14.96 2.03
CA VAL A 3 -10.39 13.84 2.98
C VAL A 3 -11.46 14.08 4.04
N SER A 4 -12.27 13.06 4.32
CA SER A 4 -13.23 13.12 5.43
C SER A 4 -12.52 13.26 6.78
N ASN A 5 -13.08 14.07 7.68
CA ASN A 5 -12.60 14.19 9.07
C ASN A 5 -12.76 12.88 9.88
N ASN A 6 -13.29 11.81 9.30
CA ASN A 6 -13.38 10.51 9.96
C ASN A 6 -12.11 9.66 9.80
N PHE A 7 -11.08 10.14 9.08
CA PHE A 7 -9.86 9.37 8.86
C PHE A 7 -8.62 10.05 9.47
N THR A 8 -7.71 9.23 9.98
CA THR A 8 -6.31 9.59 10.15
C THR A 8 -5.52 9.09 8.95
N ILE A 9 -4.61 9.93 8.44
CA ILE A 9 -3.74 9.59 7.32
C ILE A 9 -2.31 9.52 7.83
N ARG A 10 -1.59 8.46 7.46
CA ARG A 10 -0.14 8.39 7.70
C ARG A 10 0.58 7.68 6.56
N LYS A 11 1.88 7.96 6.43
CA LYS A 11 2.78 7.19 5.58
C LYS A 11 2.82 5.74 6.08
N LEU A 12 2.77 4.80 5.15
CA LEU A 12 3.02 3.39 5.41
C LEU A 12 4.51 3.08 5.26
N ASN A 13 4.98 2.10 6.00
CA ASN A 13 6.36 1.62 5.95
C ASN A 13 6.39 0.08 6.01
N GLU A 14 7.58 -0.51 6.06
CA GLU A 14 7.76 -1.97 6.05
C GLU A 14 7.04 -2.67 7.21
N SER A 15 6.83 -2.01 8.36
CA SER A 15 6.05 -2.59 9.47
C SER A 15 4.56 -2.75 9.16
N ASP A 16 4.08 -2.15 8.07
CA ASP A 16 2.69 -2.20 7.62
C ASP A 16 2.43 -3.27 6.54
N ILE A 17 3.44 -4.07 6.15
CA ILE A 17 3.31 -5.06 5.06
C ILE A 17 2.14 -6.02 5.30
N ASP A 18 1.98 -6.51 6.53
CA ASP A 18 0.89 -7.43 6.86
C ASP A 18 -0.50 -6.79 6.67
N LEU A 19 -0.61 -5.49 6.99
CA LEU A 19 -1.83 -4.73 6.81
C LEU A 19 -2.14 -4.51 5.32
N ILE A 20 -1.13 -4.14 4.54
CA ILE A 20 -1.26 -3.95 3.10
C ILE A 20 -1.61 -5.29 2.44
N TYR A 21 -0.96 -6.38 2.83
CA TYR A 21 -1.21 -7.73 2.31
C TYR A 21 -2.66 -8.15 2.56
N THR A 22 -3.15 -7.96 3.78
CA THR A 22 -4.55 -8.27 4.12
C THR A 22 -5.53 -7.45 3.28
N LEU A 23 -5.25 -6.17 3.04
CA LEU A 23 -6.07 -5.33 2.17
C LEU A 23 -6.06 -5.83 0.72
N CYS A 24 -4.88 -6.16 0.19
CA CYS A 24 -4.70 -6.69 -1.16
C CYS A 24 -5.43 -8.03 -1.34
N GLN A 25 -5.44 -8.90 -0.33
CA GLN A 25 -6.19 -10.17 -0.36
C GLN A 25 -7.70 -9.98 -0.53
N SER A 26 -8.25 -8.83 -0.13
CA SER A 26 -9.67 -8.51 -0.37
C SER A 26 -9.99 -8.16 -1.83
N ASN A 27 -8.97 -8.12 -2.72
CA ASN A 27 -9.10 -7.80 -4.14
C ASN A 27 -8.58 -8.95 -5.03
N PRO A 28 -9.13 -10.18 -4.93
CA PRO A 28 -8.58 -11.35 -5.63
C PRO A 28 -8.60 -11.21 -7.16
N ASP A 29 -9.62 -10.58 -7.74
CA ASP A 29 -9.74 -10.40 -9.18
C ASP A 29 -8.60 -9.54 -9.75
N TYR A 30 -8.12 -8.53 -9.00
CA TYR A 30 -6.99 -7.70 -9.43
C TYR A 30 -5.74 -8.54 -9.70
N TYR A 31 -5.42 -9.44 -8.76
CA TYR A 31 -4.25 -10.32 -8.87
C TYR A 31 -4.46 -11.44 -9.89
N LEU A 32 -5.69 -11.90 -10.07
CA LEU A 32 -6.05 -12.82 -11.15
C LEU A 32 -5.76 -12.20 -12.52
N TYR A 33 -6.18 -10.94 -12.75
CA TYR A 33 -5.91 -10.23 -14.00
C TYR A 33 -4.44 -9.85 -14.19
N LEU A 34 -3.72 -9.60 -13.11
CA LEU A 34 -2.26 -9.38 -13.15
C LEU A 34 -1.50 -10.66 -13.52
N ASN A 35 -2.14 -11.84 -13.38
CA ASN A 35 -1.53 -13.16 -13.55
C ASN A 35 -0.31 -13.35 -12.62
N GLU A 36 -0.40 -12.79 -11.40
CA GLU A 36 0.63 -12.89 -10.36
C GLU A 36 0.03 -13.42 -9.06
N ILE A 37 0.82 -14.21 -8.34
CA ILE A 37 0.44 -14.69 -7.00
C ILE A 37 0.79 -13.60 -6.00
N LEU A 38 -0.21 -13.10 -5.28
CA LEU A 38 -0.01 -12.12 -4.21
C LEU A 38 0.86 -12.70 -3.09
N THR A 39 2.06 -12.14 -2.91
CA THR A 39 2.99 -12.43 -1.81
C THR A 39 3.31 -11.17 -1.00
N LYS A 40 3.87 -11.33 0.20
CA LYS A 40 4.33 -10.19 1.01
C LYS A 40 5.60 -9.56 0.42
N GLU A 41 6.43 -10.38 -0.21
CA GLU A 41 7.64 -9.95 -0.92
C GLU A 41 7.31 -9.02 -2.07
N MET A 42 6.25 -9.33 -2.84
CA MET A 42 5.77 -8.45 -3.91
C MET A 42 5.35 -7.07 -3.38
N ILE A 43 4.72 -7.00 -2.20
CA ILE A 43 4.34 -5.73 -1.55
C ILE A 43 5.58 -4.97 -1.07
N LEU A 44 6.57 -5.66 -0.52
CA LEU A 44 7.84 -5.06 -0.12
C LEU A 44 8.57 -4.46 -1.32
N ASP A 45 8.64 -5.21 -2.41
CA ASP A 45 9.23 -4.75 -3.67
C ASP A 45 8.48 -3.53 -4.21
N ASP A 46 7.14 -3.57 -4.19
CA ASP A 46 6.30 -2.45 -4.59
C ASP A 46 6.49 -1.22 -3.70
N LEU A 47 6.73 -1.38 -2.40
CA LEU A 47 6.99 -0.26 -1.50
C LEU A 47 8.28 0.50 -1.90
N HIS A 48 9.27 -0.22 -2.43
CA HIS A 48 10.59 0.32 -2.78
C HIS A 48 10.79 0.65 -4.27
N CYS A 49 9.98 0.07 -5.16
CA CYS A 49 10.14 0.23 -6.60
C CYS A 49 9.95 1.69 -7.03
N VAL A 50 10.91 2.28 -7.72
CA VAL A 50 10.81 3.65 -8.24
C VAL A 50 11.16 3.68 -9.72
N PRO A 51 10.54 4.57 -10.52
CA PRO A 51 10.95 4.74 -11.91
C PRO A 51 12.43 5.15 -12.00
N LYS A 52 13.09 4.75 -13.09
CA LYS A 52 14.48 5.14 -13.35
C LYS A 52 14.62 6.67 -13.28
N GLY A 53 15.58 7.15 -12.48
CA GLY A 53 15.84 8.58 -12.28
C GLY A 53 15.12 9.22 -11.08
N PHE A 54 14.33 8.46 -10.31
CA PHE A 54 13.70 8.93 -9.07
C PHE A 54 14.36 8.34 -7.83
N SER A 55 14.45 9.13 -6.76
CA SER A 55 14.85 8.66 -5.41
C SER A 55 13.69 7.94 -4.73
N LYS A 56 14.01 6.96 -3.85
CA LYS A 56 13.04 6.31 -2.96
C LYS A 56 12.28 7.32 -2.08
N GLU A 57 12.92 8.43 -1.75
CA GLU A 57 12.32 9.52 -0.95
C GLU A 57 11.18 10.24 -1.68
N ASN A 58 10.99 10.00 -2.98
CA ASN A 58 9.91 10.60 -3.76
C ASN A 58 8.69 9.68 -3.91
N LYS A 59 8.74 8.46 -3.34
CA LYS A 59 7.63 7.51 -3.36
C LYS A 59 7.14 7.23 -1.95
N TYR A 60 5.82 7.29 -1.76
CA TYR A 60 5.18 6.95 -0.50
C TYR A 60 3.86 6.24 -0.74
N PHE A 61 3.59 5.23 0.07
CA PHE A 61 2.24 4.72 0.27
C PHE A 61 1.61 5.47 1.44
N VAL A 62 0.33 5.79 1.34
CA VAL A 62 -0.43 6.51 2.36
C VAL A 62 -1.66 5.68 2.72
N GLY A 63 -1.78 5.36 4.00
CA GLY A 63 -2.92 4.63 4.54
C GLY A 63 -3.97 5.58 5.10
N TYR A 64 -5.24 5.24 4.88
CA TYR A 64 -6.40 5.92 5.45
C TYR A 64 -7.00 5.00 6.51
N PHE A 65 -7.00 5.43 7.75
CA PHE A 65 -7.49 4.65 8.88
C PHE A 65 -8.68 5.37 9.50
N MET A 66 -9.76 4.67 9.79
CA MET A 66 -10.86 5.28 10.55
C MET A 66 -10.30 5.79 11.88
N ARG A 67 -10.59 7.06 12.20
CA ARG A 67 -10.26 7.65 13.49
C ARG A 67 -11.12 6.93 14.53
N MET A 68 -10.49 6.17 15.41
CA MET A 68 -11.15 5.64 16.59
C MET A 68 -11.29 6.78 17.60
N ASN A 69 -12.50 6.98 18.12
CA ASN A 69 -12.77 7.93 19.21
C ASN A 69 -12.27 7.40 20.55
#